data_AF-A0A9P0Q0H6-F1
#
_entry.id   AF-A0A9P0Q0H6-F1
#
_cell.length_a   1.000
_cell.length_b   1.000
_cell.length_c   1.000
_cell.angle_alpha   90.00
_cell.angle_beta   90.00
_cell.angle_gamma   90.00
#
_symmetry.space_group_name_H-M   'P 1'
#
loop_
_entity.id
_entity.type
_entity.pdbx_description
1 polymer ?
#
loop_
_entity_poly.entity_id
_entity_poly.type
_entity_poly.pdbx_seq_one_letter_code
_entity_poly.pdbx_strand_id
1 'polypeptide(L)'
;MDHERLKKIRDSLKAFSRERSVLNMTQDELAHIPKEVLICCTPNEIAHVWNKLPEHLKEDADIQRFQFCWEHHGISRSDDEADGPPPRKIFCCYCNMQDINVKNTSESNNCCNQ
;
A
#
# COMPACT_ATOMS: atom_id res chain seq x y z
N MET A 1 -23.37 -4.92 17.71
CA MET A 1 -22.71 -5.01 16.39
C MET A 1 -23.71 -4.52 15.36
N ASP A 2 -23.40 -3.46 14.62
CA ASP A 2 -24.35 -2.78 13.74
C ASP A 2 -24.65 -3.63 12.48
N HIS A 3 -25.92 -4.01 12.31
CA HIS A 3 -26.38 -4.83 11.18
C HIS A 3 -26.10 -4.17 9.83
N GLU A 4 -26.16 -2.85 9.77
CA GLU A 4 -25.91 -2.09 8.55
C GLU A 4 -24.44 -2.16 8.14
N ARG A 5 -23.52 -2.04 9.11
CA ARG A 5 -22.08 -2.18 8.85
C ARG A 5 -21.73 -3.56 8.29
N LEU A 6 -22.31 -4.63 8.87
CA LEU A 6 -22.08 -5.99 8.39
C LEU A 6 -22.62 -6.21 6.98
N LYS A 7 -23.79 -5.63 6.69
CA LYS A 7 -24.39 -5.66 5.35
C LYS A 7 -23.44 -5.05 4.32
N LYS A 8 -22.91 -3.85 4.60
CA LYS A 8 -21.96 -3.16 3.71
C LYS A 8 -20.67 -3.94 3.49
N ILE A 9 -20.06 -4.48 4.55
CA ILE A 9 -18.87 -5.34 4.43
C ILE A 9 -19.14 -6.53 3.51
N ARG A 10 -20.26 -7.24 3.73
CA ARG A 10 -20.63 -8.38 2.90
C ARG A 10 -20.82 -7.97 1.44
N ASP A 11 -21.46 -6.85 1.19
CA ASP A 11 -21.75 -6.38 -0.16
C ASP A 11 -20.45 -5.97 -0.89
N SER A 12 -19.50 -5.34 -0.20
CA SER A 12 -18.14 -5.08 -0.69
C SER A 12 -17.35 -6.36 -0.98
N LEU A 13 -17.43 -7.37 -0.10
CA LEU A 13 -16.75 -8.65 -0.35
C LEU A 13 -17.34 -9.40 -1.55
N LYS A 14 -18.66 -9.28 -1.78
CA LYS A 14 -19.29 -9.81 -2.99
C LYS A 14 -18.80 -9.10 -4.25
N ALA A 15 -18.67 -7.77 -4.21
CA ALA A 15 -18.08 -7.01 -5.30
C ALA A 15 -16.64 -7.44 -5.56
N PHE A 16 -15.80 -7.55 -4.52
CA PHE A 16 -14.44 -8.06 -4.65
C PHE A 16 -14.38 -9.46 -5.26
N SER A 17 -15.25 -10.38 -4.82
CA SER A 17 -15.31 -11.73 -5.38
C SER A 17 -15.72 -11.76 -6.86
N ARG A 18 -16.53 -10.79 -7.30
CA ARG A 18 -16.95 -10.67 -8.71
C ARG A 18 -15.84 -10.11 -9.57
N GLU A 19 -15.22 -9.02 -9.15
CA GLU A 19 -14.17 -8.32 -9.93
C GLU A 19 -12.82 -9.05 -9.86
N ARG A 20 -12.55 -9.79 -8.77
CA ARG A 20 -11.27 -10.42 -8.42
C ARG A 20 -10.08 -9.46 -8.36
N SER A 21 -10.33 -8.16 -8.39
CA SER A 21 -9.36 -7.08 -8.37
C SER A 21 -9.99 -5.86 -7.74
N VAL A 22 -9.23 -5.13 -6.92
CA VAL A 22 -9.70 -3.87 -6.33
C VAL A 22 -9.61 -2.69 -7.30
N LEU A 23 -8.90 -2.86 -8.43
CA LEU A 23 -8.74 -1.82 -9.45
C LEU A 23 -10.11 -1.35 -10.00
N ASN A 24 -11.03 -2.29 -10.17
CA ASN A 24 -12.36 -2.08 -10.75
C ASN A 24 -13.44 -1.75 -9.71
N MET A 25 -13.12 -1.81 -8.42
CA MET A 25 -14.07 -1.46 -7.37
C MET A 25 -14.28 0.06 -7.29
N THR A 26 -15.48 0.44 -6.89
CA THR A 26 -15.84 1.83 -6.59
C THR A 26 -15.29 2.26 -5.23
N GLN A 27 -15.23 3.57 -4.99
CA GLN A 27 -14.81 4.11 -3.69
C GLN A 27 -15.71 3.65 -2.54
N ASP A 28 -17.02 3.52 -2.76
CA ASP A 28 -17.97 3.04 -1.74
C ASP A 28 -17.75 1.55 -1.41
N GLU A 29 -17.54 0.71 -2.44
CA GLU A 29 -17.22 -0.70 -2.21
C GLU A 29 -15.86 -0.85 -1.48
N LEU A 30 -14.86 -0.05 -1.85
CA LEU A 30 -13.56 0.00 -1.15
C LEU A 30 -13.68 0.53 0.28
N ALA A 31 -14.65 1.38 0.59
CA ALA A 31 -14.81 1.96 1.93
C ALA A 31 -15.14 0.92 3.01
N HIS A 32 -15.65 -0.24 2.60
CA HIS A 32 -16.08 -1.30 3.52
C HIS A 32 -15.31 -2.61 3.35
N ILE A 33 -14.31 -2.66 2.46
CA ILE A 33 -13.44 -3.83 2.34
C ILE A 33 -12.54 -3.92 3.59
N PRO A 34 -12.42 -5.09 4.24
CA PRO A 34 -11.49 -5.26 5.35
C PRO A 34 -10.04 -5.05 4.90
N LYS A 35 -9.23 -4.39 5.73
CA LYS A 35 -7.82 -4.12 5.40
C LYS A 35 -7.02 -5.40 5.17
N GLU A 36 -7.37 -6.46 5.88
CA GLU A 36 -6.74 -7.79 5.76
C GLU A 36 -6.92 -8.35 4.36
N VAL A 37 -8.07 -8.12 3.73
CA VAL A 37 -8.32 -8.54 2.34
C VAL A 37 -7.44 -7.75 1.38
N LEU A 38 -7.30 -6.43 1.59
CA LEU A 38 -6.41 -5.62 0.76
C LEU A 38 -4.96 -6.10 0.83
N ILE A 39 -4.46 -6.32 2.04
CA ILE A 39 -3.07 -6.70 2.30
C ILE A 39 -2.79 -8.12 1.81
N CYS A 40 -3.67 -9.08 2.12
CA CYS A 40 -3.42 -10.48 1.81
C CYS A 40 -3.74 -10.84 0.36
N CYS A 41 -4.77 -10.24 -0.24
CA CYS A 41 -5.25 -10.65 -1.57
C CYS A 41 -4.80 -9.71 -2.68
N THR A 42 -4.60 -8.42 -2.40
CA THR A 42 -4.30 -7.41 -3.42
C THR A 42 -3.14 -6.47 -3.06
N PRO A 43 -2.03 -6.93 -2.45
CA PRO A 43 -0.96 -6.04 -1.98
C PRO A 43 -0.33 -5.21 -3.11
N ASN A 44 -0.33 -5.75 -4.33
CA ASN A 44 0.22 -5.09 -5.50
C ASN A 44 -0.70 -4.01 -6.07
N GLU A 45 -2.00 -4.07 -5.79
CA GLU A 45 -3.01 -3.17 -6.36
C GLU A 45 -3.28 -1.95 -5.47
N ILE A 46 -2.99 -2.03 -4.16
CA ILE A 46 -3.21 -0.94 -3.17
C ILE A 46 -2.62 0.38 -3.67
N ALA A 47 -1.39 0.37 -4.17
CA ALA A 47 -0.70 1.54 -4.68
C ALA A 47 -1.46 2.23 -5.84
N HIS A 48 -2.12 1.44 -6.70
CA HIS A 48 -2.84 1.92 -7.88
C HIS A 48 -4.22 2.49 -7.53
N VAL A 49 -4.86 1.99 -6.46
CA VAL A 49 -6.15 2.49 -5.99
C VAL A 49 -6.04 3.49 -4.85
N TRP A 50 -4.82 3.94 -4.52
CA TRP A 50 -4.57 4.81 -3.37
C TRP A 50 -5.53 6.01 -3.30
N ASN A 51 -5.78 6.67 -4.43
CA ASN A 51 -6.68 7.82 -4.50
C ASN A 51 -8.15 7.48 -4.21
N LYS A 52 -8.57 6.24 -4.49
CA LYS A 52 -9.93 5.74 -4.21
C LYS A 52 -10.09 5.23 -2.78
N LEU A 53 -9.00 4.99 -2.04
CA LEU A 53 -9.10 4.48 -0.68
C LEU A 53 -9.75 5.51 0.25
N PRO A 54 -10.59 5.07 1.20
CA PRO A 54 -11.12 5.92 2.26
C PRO A 54 -9.98 6.40 3.20
N GLU A 55 -10.20 7.54 3.87
CA GLU A 55 -9.17 8.17 4.69
C GLU A 55 -8.64 7.26 5.81
N HIS A 56 -9.53 6.56 6.50
CA HIS A 56 -9.13 5.65 7.59
C HIS A 56 -8.19 4.52 7.14
N LEU A 57 -8.21 4.10 5.86
CA LEU A 57 -7.25 3.14 5.32
C LEU A 57 -5.95 3.81 4.89
N LYS A 58 -6.00 5.06 4.43
CA LYS A 58 -4.78 5.84 4.11
C LYS A 58 -3.98 6.18 5.36
N GLU A 59 -4.64 6.33 6.50
CA GLU A 59 -4.02 6.57 7.81
C GLU A 59 -3.47 5.29 8.47
N ASP A 60 -3.87 4.10 7.99
CA ASP A 60 -3.41 2.82 8.55
C ASP A 60 -1.95 2.54 8.13
N ALA A 61 -1.08 2.36 9.12
CA ALA A 61 0.35 2.16 8.90
C ALA A 61 0.66 0.89 8.08
N ASP A 62 -0.12 -0.19 8.22
CA ASP A 62 0.09 -1.41 7.45
C ASP A 62 -0.20 -1.17 5.97
N ILE A 63 -1.26 -0.39 5.68
CA ILE A 63 -1.67 -0.04 4.31
C ILE A 63 -0.68 0.95 3.67
N GLN A 64 -0.18 1.94 4.42
CA GLN A 64 0.79 2.91 3.93
C GLN A 64 2.06 2.28 3.36
N ARG A 65 2.47 1.11 3.88
CA ARG A 65 3.65 0.38 3.37
C ARG A 65 3.46 -0.09 1.93
N PHE A 66 2.23 -0.22 1.45
CA PHE A 66 1.93 -0.61 0.07
C PHE A 66 1.77 0.59 -0.88
N GLN A 67 1.84 1.83 -0.39
CA GLN A 67 1.85 3.03 -1.23
C GLN A 67 3.13 3.09 -2.10
N PHE A 68 3.06 3.75 -3.25
CA PHE A 68 4.25 4.13 -4.01
C PHE A 68 5.20 5.02 -3.19
N CYS A 69 6.50 4.75 -3.29
CA CYS A 69 7.56 5.56 -2.71
C CYS A 69 8.06 6.56 -3.76
N TRP A 70 7.41 7.72 -3.82
CA TRP A 70 7.83 8.81 -4.70
C TRP A 70 9.06 9.55 -4.18
N GLU A 71 9.22 9.63 -2.86
CA GLU A 71 10.32 10.34 -2.19
C GLU A 71 11.70 9.80 -2.56
N HIS A 72 11.83 8.48 -2.72
CA HIS A 72 13.10 7.82 -3.02
C HIS A 72 13.18 7.27 -4.45
N HIS A 73 12.21 7.61 -5.30
CA HIS A 73 12.27 7.24 -6.72
C HIS A 73 13.40 8.01 -7.39
N GLY A 74 14.34 7.31 -8.02
CA GLY A 74 15.50 7.91 -8.71
C GLY A 74 16.71 8.25 -7.82
N ILE A 75 16.61 8.21 -6.49
CA ILE A 75 17.73 8.58 -5.60
C ILE A 75 18.91 7.60 -5.66
N SER A 76 18.66 6.33 -5.99
CA SER A 76 19.69 5.27 -6.01
C SER A 76 19.88 4.59 -7.36
N ARG A 77 19.34 5.15 -8.45
CA ARG A 77 19.46 4.57 -9.79
C ARG A 77 20.41 5.42 -10.62
N SER A 78 21.40 4.79 -11.26
CA SER A 78 22.14 5.42 -12.34
C SER A 78 21.16 5.91 -13.41
N ASP A 79 21.43 7.09 -13.98
CA ASP A 79 20.52 7.84 -14.88
C ASP A 79 19.94 7.01 -16.06
N ASP A 80 20.58 5.89 -16.41
CA ASP A 80 20.18 5.00 -17.51
C ASP A 80 19.08 3.96 -17.14
N GLU A 81 18.67 3.81 -15.87
CA GLU A 81 17.64 2.84 -15.42
C GLU A 81 16.35 3.47 -14.84
N ALA A 82 16.14 4.77 -15.07
CA ALA A 82 15.04 5.54 -14.49
C ALA A 82 13.67 5.37 -15.18
N ASP A 83 13.49 4.38 -16.07
CA ASP A 83 12.28 4.25 -16.90
C ASP A 83 11.16 3.40 -16.26
N GLY A 84 11.33 3.00 -14.99
CA GLY A 84 10.36 2.18 -14.24
C GLY A 84 9.49 3.01 -13.28
N PRO A 85 8.23 2.58 -13.01
CA PRO A 85 7.40 3.21 -12.00
C PRO A 85 8.07 3.16 -10.62
N PRO A 86 7.75 4.09 -9.70
CA PRO A 86 8.28 4.05 -8.34
C PRO A 86 7.97 2.71 -7.69
N PRO A 87 8.91 2.15 -6.90
CA PRO A 87 8.62 0.98 -6.09
C PRO A 87 7.60 1.32 -5.00
N ARG A 88 6.95 0.31 -4.41
CA ARG A 88 6.16 0.49 -3.18
C ARG A 88 7.08 0.70 -1.97
N LYS A 89 6.61 1.39 -0.93
CA LYS A 89 7.39 1.70 0.29
C LYS A 89 7.98 0.45 0.96
N ILE A 90 7.23 -0.65 1.01
CA ILE A 90 7.70 -1.95 1.54
C ILE A 90 8.90 -2.54 0.78
N PHE A 91 9.13 -2.11 -0.47
CA PHE A 91 10.27 -2.52 -1.28
C PHE A 91 11.33 -1.42 -1.43
N CYS A 92 11.16 -0.28 -0.75
CA CYS A 92 12.13 0.81 -0.76
C CYS A 92 13.20 0.58 0.33
N CYS A 93 14.48 0.58 -0.05
CA CYS A 93 15.59 0.40 0.90
C CYS A 93 15.59 1.50 1.96
N TYR A 94 15.34 2.76 1.57
CA TYR A 94 15.31 3.89 2.49
C TYR A 94 14.13 3.84 3.48
N CYS A 95 12.91 3.56 3.03
CA CYS A 95 11.75 3.45 3.91
C CYS A 95 11.92 2.30 4.92
N ASN A 96 12.39 1.13 4.46
CA ASN A 96 12.60 -0.01 5.35
C ASN A 96 13.71 0.22 6.39
N MET A 97 14.77 0.98 6.04
CA MET A 97 15.82 1.33 7.02
C MET A 97 15.33 2.30 8.08
N GLN A 98 14.47 3.27 7.74
CA GLN A 98 13.86 4.18 8.71
C GLN A 98 12.99 3.43 9.73
N ASP A 99 12.20 2.44 9.28
CA ASP A 99 11.40 1.59 10.17
C ASP A 99 12.26 0.81 11.20
N ILE A 100 13.50 0.47 10.85
CA ILE A 100 14.46 -0.22 11.74
C ILE A 100 15.15 0.77 12.67
N ASN A 101 15.54 1.95 12.18
CA ASN A 101 16.25 2.96 12.95
C ASN A 101 15.38 3.68 13.99
N VAL A 102 14.05 3.63 13.87
CA VAL A 102 13.14 4.03 14.97
C VAL A 102 13.19 3.02 16.14
N LYS A 103 13.63 1.77 15.89
CA LYS A 103 13.79 0.74 16.92
C LYS A 103 15.20 0.65 17.49
N ASN A 104 16.23 1.03 16.74
CA ASN A 104 17.61 1.04 17.20
C ASN A 104 18.31 2.33 16.74
N THR A 105 18.73 3.14 17.70
CA THR A 105 19.66 4.25 17.46
C THR A 105 20.94 3.74 16.79
N SER A 106 21.41 4.53 15.80
CA SER A 106 22.71 4.47 15.09
C SER A 106 23.00 3.25 14.21
N GLU A 107 22.82 3.40 12.89
CA GLU A 107 23.91 3.48 11.88
C GLU A 107 23.30 3.49 10.46
N SER A 108 23.42 4.64 9.77
CA SER A 108 22.99 4.81 8.39
C SER A 108 24.04 4.21 7.45
N ASN A 109 23.94 2.92 7.15
CA ASN A 109 24.84 2.25 6.21
C ASN A 109 24.16 2.04 4.85
N ASN A 110 24.79 2.57 3.80
CA ASN A 110 24.42 2.50 2.39
C ASN A 110 24.15 1.06 1.95
N CYS A 111 22.87 0.68 1.87
CA CYS A 111 22.43 -0.65 1.44
C CYS A 111 22.20 -0.76 -0.08
N CYS A 112 22.27 0.36 -0.81
CA CYS A 112 21.84 0.44 -2.21
C CYS A 112 23.00 0.55 -3.23
N ASN A 113 24.25 0.21 -2.84
CA ASN A 113 25.38 -0.04 -3.75
C ASN A 113 25.76 -1.54 -3.71
N GLN A 114 25.08 -2.38 -4.48
CA GLN A 114 25.52 -3.75 -4.74
C GLN A 114 25.16 -4.16 -6.16
#